data_AF-A0A529NGF1-F1
#
_entry.id   AF-A0A529NGF1-F1
#
_cell.length_a   1.000
_cell.length_b   1.000
_cell.length_c   1.000
_cell.angle_alpha   90.00
_cell.angle_beta   90.00
_cell.angle_gamma   90.00
#
_symmetry.space_group_name_H-M   'P 1'
#
loop_
_entity.id
_entity.type
_entity.pdbx_description
1 polymer ?
#
loop_
_entity_poly.entity_id
_entity_poly.type
_entity_poly.pdbx_seq_one_letter_code
_entity_poly.pdbx_strand_id
1 'polypeptide(L)'
;GELGTRTIFNLLGPLSNPAGVSRQMVGVFLPEWIMPVAEALKALGTEHAWVVHGDGYDEITTTGETQVAELAGGEIRTFALTPEAVGLKRHTKDELRGGDAAYNAKALRDMLGGAAGAYRDTVLM
;
A
#
# COMPACT_ATOMS: atom_id res chain seq x y z
N GLY A 1 -24.05 -5.60 10.70
CA GLY A 1 -22.71 -6.14 10.40
C GLY A 1 -21.73 -5.26 11.13
N GLU A 2 -20.94 -5.84 12.04
CA GLU A 2 -19.90 -5.10 12.75
C GLU A 2 -18.99 -4.41 11.73
N LEU A 3 -18.94 -3.08 11.77
CA LEU A 3 -17.83 -2.34 11.22
C LEU A 3 -16.63 -2.74 12.07
N GLY A 4 -15.83 -3.69 11.57
CA GLY A 4 -14.56 -4.09 12.18
C GLY A 4 -13.64 -2.88 12.25
N THR A 5 -13.66 -2.17 13.38
CA THR A 5 -12.76 -1.05 13.65
C THR A 5 -11.33 -1.53 13.53
N ARG A 6 -10.58 -0.94 12.59
CA ARG A 6 -9.15 -1.23 12.40
C ARG A 6 -8.41 -0.80 13.68
N THR A 7 -7.92 -1.78 14.44
CA THR A 7 -7.11 -1.58 15.67
C THR A 7 -5.62 -1.79 15.40
N ILE A 8 -4.78 -1.45 16.39
CA ILE A 8 -3.33 -1.73 16.39
C ILE A 8 -3.01 -3.22 16.14
N PHE A 9 -3.92 -4.14 16.47
CA PHE A 9 -3.73 -5.57 16.22
C PHE A 9 -3.63 -5.91 14.73
N ASN A 10 -4.22 -5.11 13.83
CA ASN A 10 -4.07 -5.29 12.39
C ASN A 10 -2.66 -4.95 11.89
N LEU A 11 -1.90 -4.15 12.64
CA LEU A 11 -0.51 -3.82 12.32
C LEU A 11 0.45 -4.94 12.76
N LEU A 12 0.04 -5.85 13.66
CA LEU A 12 0.90 -6.91 14.17
C LEU A 12 1.12 -8.05 13.17
N GLY A 13 0.17 -8.28 12.25
CA GLY A 13 0.23 -9.35 11.26
C GLY A 13 1.49 -9.25 10.37
N PRO A 14 1.70 -8.11 9.68
CA PRO A 14 2.91 -7.89 8.87
C PRO A 14 4.21 -7.95 9.67
N LEU A 15 4.20 -7.42 10.91
CA LEU A 15 5.38 -7.38 11.78
C LEU A 15 5.83 -8.77 12.26
N SER A 16 4.94 -9.75 12.24
CA SER A 16 5.19 -11.10 12.79
C SER A 16 5.41 -12.15 11.71
N ASN A 17 5.76 -11.74 10.47
CA ASN A 17 5.85 -12.65 9.33
C ASN A 17 6.86 -13.81 9.58
N PRO A 18 6.38 -15.05 9.74
CA PRO A 18 7.24 -16.19 10.10
C PRO A 18 8.14 -16.66 8.94
N ALA A 19 7.95 -16.12 7.73
CA ALA A 19 8.76 -16.45 6.56
C ALA A 19 10.15 -15.77 6.55
N GLY A 20 10.47 -14.92 7.53
CA GLY A 20 11.80 -14.30 7.64
C GLY A 20 12.17 -13.40 6.47
N VAL A 21 11.19 -12.71 5.88
CA VAL A 21 11.39 -11.90 4.68
C VAL A 21 12.25 -10.67 5.02
N SER A 22 13.39 -10.50 4.34
CA SER A 22 14.29 -9.36 4.58
C SER A 22 13.79 -8.04 3.99
N ARG A 23 12.79 -8.11 3.09
CA ARG A 23 12.20 -6.97 2.39
C ARG A 23 10.68 -7.04 2.39
N GLN A 24 10.01 -5.97 2.81
CA GLN A 24 8.54 -5.95 2.86
C GLN A 24 7.94 -4.55 2.65
N MET A 25 6.70 -4.50 2.20
CA MET A 25 5.88 -3.30 2.15
C MET A 25 4.68 -3.48 3.09
N VAL A 26 4.44 -2.50 3.96
CA VAL A 26 3.38 -2.54 4.97
C VAL A 26 2.48 -1.32 4.80
N GLY A 27 1.21 -1.57 4.57
CA GLY A 27 0.17 -0.56 4.56
C GLY A 27 -0.30 -0.18 5.96
N VAL A 28 -0.49 1.12 6.22
CA VAL A 28 -1.10 1.60 7.47
C VAL A 28 -2.37 2.39 7.21
N PHE A 29 -3.35 2.22 8.09
CA PHE A 29 -4.69 2.76 7.90
C PHE A 29 -4.81 4.27 8.16
N LEU A 30 -3.90 4.83 8.97
CA LEU A 30 -3.82 6.26 9.23
C LEU A 30 -2.35 6.72 9.11
N PRO A 31 -2.08 7.94 8.62
CA PRO A 31 -0.73 8.41 8.34
C PRO A 31 0.15 8.51 9.59
N GLU A 32 -0.41 8.74 10.78
CA GLU A 32 0.37 8.79 12.03
C GLU A 32 1.04 7.46 12.39
N TRP A 33 0.61 6.34 11.81
CA TRP A 33 1.22 5.02 12.05
C TRP A 33 2.45 4.74 11.18
N ILE A 34 2.74 5.56 10.17
CA ILE A 34 3.87 5.34 9.26
C ILE A 34 5.19 5.21 10.04
N MET A 35 5.52 6.21 10.86
CA MET A 35 6.77 6.24 11.61
C MET A 35 6.81 5.20 12.74
N PRO A 36 5.79 5.06 13.61
CA PRO A 36 5.79 4.02 14.65
C PRO A 36 5.99 2.60 14.12
N VAL A 37 5.37 2.26 12.98
CA VAL A 37 5.52 0.93 12.37
C VAL A 37 6.91 0.75 11.76
N ALA A 38 7.47 1.78 11.11
CA ALA A 38 8.84 1.72 10.58
C ALA A 38 9.90 1.53 11.69
N GLU A 39 9.76 2.24 12.81
CA GLU A 39 10.62 2.07 13.98
C GLU A 39 10.47 0.68 14.63
N ALA A 40 9.25 0.15 14.68
CA ALA A 40 9.02 -1.22 15.15
C ALA A 40 9.71 -2.26 14.24
N LEU A 41 9.59 -2.12 12.93
CA LEU A 41 10.26 -2.99 11.95
C LEU A 41 11.79 -2.95 12.09
N LYS A 42 12.33 -1.75 12.34
CA LYS A 42 13.76 -1.55 12.62
C LYS A 42 14.19 -2.27 13.90
N ALA A 43 13.43 -2.13 14.99
CA ALA A 43 13.70 -2.80 16.25
C ALA A 43 13.62 -4.34 16.14
N LEU A 44 12.79 -4.85 15.24
CA LEU A 44 12.66 -6.28 14.92
C LEU A 44 13.77 -6.79 13.98
N GLY A 45 14.67 -5.93 13.51
CA GLY A 45 15.80 -6.31 12.67
C GLY A 45 15.48 -6.44 11.18
N THR A 46 14.41 -5.79 10.69
CA THR A 46 14.11 -5.77 9.25
C THR A 46 15.21 -5.03 8.49
N GLU A 47 15.72 -5.62 7.40
CA GLU A 47 16.81 -5.02 6.61
C GLU A 47 16.32 -3.89 5.71
N HIS A 48 15.16 -4.08 5.08
CA HIS A 48 14.52 -3.07 4.22
C HIS A 48 13.00 -3.16 4.32
N ALA A 49 12.32 -2.05 4.60
CA ALA A 49 10.86 -2.00 4.53
C ALA A 49 10.34 -0.65 4.03
N TRP A 50 9.20 -0.65 3.35
CA TRP A 50 8.41 0.56 3.11
C TRP A 50 7.12 0.49 3.93
N VAL A 51 6.86 1.53 4.70
CA VAL A 51 5.58 1.71 5.39
C VAL A 51 4.82 2.82 4.70
N VAL A 52 3.61 2.54 4.23
CA VAL A 52 2.88 3.41 3.30
C VAL A 52 1.47 3.75 3.76
N HIS A 53 1.03 4.97 3.44
CA HIS A 53 -0.37 5.40 3.52
C HIS A 53 -0.72 6.25 2.31
N GLY A 54 -1.71 5.84 1.51
CA GLY A 54 -2.10 6.54 0.29
C GLY A 54 -3.50 7.13 0.40
N ASP A 55 -3.64 8.46 0.50
CA ASP A 55 -4.91 9.22 0.49
C ASP A 55 -6.18 8.48 1.01
N GLY A 56 -6.10 7.96 2.25
CA GLY A 56 -7.17 7.21 2.90
C GLY A 56 -7.18 5.70 2.69
N TYR A 57 -6.15 5.15 2.06
CA TYR A 57 -5.91 3.73 1.84
C TYR A 57 -4.64 3.25 2.54
N ASP A 58 -4.64 2.00 2.98
CA ASP A 58 -3.50 1.27 3.52
C ASP A 58 -2.64 0.63 2.40
N GLU A 59 -2.43 1.35 1.30
CA GLU A 59 -1.63 0.94 0.13
C GLU A 59 -1.07 2.15 -0.61
N ILE A 60 -0.17 1.93 -1.57
CA ILE A 60 0.20 2.96 -2.54
C ILE A 60 -1.00 3.19 -3.46
N THR A 61 -1.30 4.44 -3.81
CA THR A 61 -2.52 4.78 -4.56
C THR A 61 -2.25 5.58 -5.82
N THR A 62 -3.07 5.34 -6.86
CA THR A 62 -3.13 6.19 -8.04
C THR A 62 -4.09 7.37 -7.89
N THR A 63 -4.80 7.48 -6.77
CA THR A 63 -5.83 8.53 -6.59
C THR A 63 -5.31 9.82 -5.97
N GLY A 64 -4.12 9.78 -5.38
CA GLY A 64 -3.59 10.88 -4.59
C GLY A 64 -2.12 10.66 -4.24
N GLU A 65 -1.68 11.33 -3.18
CA GLU A 65 -0.33 11.18 -2.65
C GLU A 65 -0.24 9.97 -1.71
N THR A 66 0.87 9.24 -1.81
CA THR A 66 1.27 8.22 -0.85
C THR A 66 2.43 8.72 -0.02
N GLN A 67 2.24 8.77 1.30
CA GLN A 67 3.31 9.02 2.25
C GLN A 67 4.05 7.70 2.53
N VAL A 68 5.38 7.76 2.55
CA VAL A 68 6.26 6.59 2.72
C VAL A 68 7.29 6.86 3.81
N ALA A 69 7.49 5.90 4.71
CA ALA A 69 8.72 5.74 5.46
C ALA A 69 9.46 4.51 4.95
N GLU A 70 10.66 4.71 4.43
CA GLU A 70 11.57 3.65 4.03
C GLU A 70 12.59 3.42 5.13
N LEU A 71 12.58 2.21 5.69
CA LEU A 71 13.67 1.66 6.47
C LEU A 71 14.64 0.97 5.51
N ALA A 72 15.90 1.39 5.44
CA ALA A 72 16.93 0.71 4.67
C ALA A 72 18.28 0.80 5.39
N GLY A 73 18.93 -0.34 5.63
CA GLY A 73 20.23 -0.36 6.28
C GLY A 73 20.24 0.22 7.70
N GLY A 74 19.11 0.13 8.42
CA GLY A 74 18.94 0.67 9.77
C GLY A 74 18.61 2.17 9.83
N GLU A 75 18.54 2.85 8.70
CA GLU A 75 18.12 4.25 8.60
C GLU A 75 16.68 4.34 8.12
N ILE A 76 15.92 5.31 8.64
CA ILE A 76 14.56 5.59 8.20
C ILE A 76 14.56 6.95 7.51
N ARG A 77 14.10 6.99 6.27
CA ARG A 77 13.84 8.23 5.52
C ARG A 77 12.39 8.32 5.11
N THR A 78 11.84 9.53 5.08
CA THR A 78 10.47 9.77 4.65
C THR A 78 10.43 10.51 3.33
N PHE A 79 9.43 10.17 2.51
CA PHE A 79 9.15 10.86 1.25
C PHE A 79 7.69 10.66 0.85
N ALA A 80 7.26 11.39 -0.18
CA ALA A 80 5.96 11.24 -0.79
C ALA A 80 6.11 10.70 -2.23
N LEU A 81 5.17 9.85 -2.64
CA LEU A 81 5.01 9.37 -4.00
C LEU A 81 3.70 9.92 -4.56
N THR A 82 3.73 10.35 -5.81
CA THR A 82 2.53 10.63 -6.58
C THR A 82 2.54 9.79 -7.86
N PRO A 83 1.37 9.53 -8.48
CA PRO A 83 1.32 8.73 -9.71
C PRO A 83 2.17 9.32 -10.81
N GLU A 84 2.22 10.65 -10.89
CA GLU A 84 2.98 11.38 -11.90
C GLU A 84 4.50 11.20 -11.71
N ALA A 85 4.98 10.96 -10.49
CA ALA A 85 6.40 10.72 -10.21
C ALA A 85 6.93 9.43 -10.85
N VAL A 86 6.04 8.48 -11.16
CA VAL A 86 6.36 7.22 -11.85
C VAL A 86 5.82 7.17 -13.29
N GLY A 87 5.34 8.30 -13.82
CA GLY A 87 4.83 8.42 -15.18
C GLY A 87 3.41 7.89 -15.38
N LEU A 88 2.65 7.69 -14.29
CA LEU A 88 1.25 7.27 -14.33
C LEU A 88 0.30 8.47 -14.23
N LYS A 89 -0.91 8.29 -14.77
CA LYS A 89 -1.99 9.27 -14.63
C LYS A 89 -2.64 9.09 -13.25
N ARG A 90 -3.02 10.20 -12.62
CA ARG A 90 -3.92 10.18 -11.46
C ARG A 90 -5.33 9.74 -11.86
N HIS A 91 -5.89 8.81 -11.10
CA HIS A 91 -7.26 8.30 -11.27
C HIS A 91 -8.17 8.80 -10.15
N THR A 92 -9.47 8.70 -10.36
CA THR A 92 -10.48 8.98 -9.36
C THR A 92 -10.86 7.71 -8.59
N LYS A 93 -11.37 7.85 -7.36
CA LYS A 93 -11.87 6.71 -6.57
C LYS A 93 -12.98 5.94 -7.30
N ASP A 94 -13.77 6.64 -8.13
CA ASP A 94 -14.85 6.03 -8.92
C ASP A 94 -14.32 5.21 -10.11
N GLU A 95 -13.20 5.59 -10.73
CA GLU A 95 -12.54 4.79 -11.78
C GLU A 95 -11.97 3.46 -11.24
N LEU A 96 -11.67 3.39 -9.94
CA LEU A 96 -11.21 2.17 -9.26
C LEU A 96 -12.33 1.39 -8.57
N ARG A 97 -13.56 1.92 -8.57
CA ARG A 97 -14.67 1.30 -7.85
C ARG A 97 -15.00 -0.05 -8.49
N GLY A 98 -14.81 -1.12 -7.72
CA GLY A 98 -15.24 -2.46 -8.08
C GLY A 98 -16.76 -2.57 -8.20
N GLY A 99 -17.21 -3.56 -8.97
CA GLY A 99 -18.61 -3.94 -9.11
C GLY A 99 -18.91 -5.23 -8.36
N ASP A 100 -19.83 -6.02 -8.89
CA ASP A 100 -20.09 -7.37 -8.41
C ASP A 100 -18.91 -8.33 -8.69
N ALA A 101 -19.00 -9.56 -8.19
CA ALA A 101 -17.97 -10.57 -8.36
C ALA A 101 -17.68 -10.87 -9.84
N ALA A 102 -18.70 -10.87 -10.71
CA ALA A 102 -18.55 -11.16 -12.13
C ALA A 102 -17.82 -10.01 -12.84
N TYR A 103 -18.17 -8.78 -12.53
CA TYR A 103 -17.52 -7.57 -13.02
C TYR A 103 -16.05 -7.54 -12.60
N ASN A 104 -15.74 -7.70 -11.31
CA ASN A 104 -14.37 -7.67 -10.80
C ASN A 104 -13.51 -8.78 -11.41
N ALA A 105 -14.07 -9.98 -11.58
CA ALA A 105 -13.37 -11.09 -12.22
C ALA A 105 -13.11 -10.84 -13.70
N LYS A 106 -14.02 -10.15 -14.41
CA LYS A 106 -13.79 -9.74 -15.81
C LYS A 106 -12.73 -8.65 -15.89
N ALA A 107 -12.86 -7.59 -15.09
CA ALA A 107 -11.92 -6.46 -15.07
C ALA A 107 -10.48 -6.93 -14.77
N LEU A 108 -10.31 -7.82 -13.78
CA LEU A 108 -9.01 -8.41 -13.47
C LEU A 108 -8.44 -9.22 -14.64
N ARG A 109 -9.26 -10.05 -15.32
CA ARG A 109 -8.79 -10.83 -16.48
C ARG A 109 -8.43 -9.93 -17.66
N ASP A 110 -9.22 -8.90 -17.94
CA ASP A 110 -8.93 -7.95 -19.02
C ASP A 110 -7.62 -7.20 -18.74
N MET A 111 -7.40 -6.78 -17.49
CA MET A 111 -6.16 -6.14 -17.04
C MET A 111 -4.95 -7.08 -17.20
N LEU A 112 -5.06 -8.33 -16.75
CA LEU A 112 -4.02 -9.35 -16.94
C LEU A 112 -3.80 -9.67 -18.44
N GLY A 113 -4.83 -9.50 -19.27
CA GLY A 113 -4.76 -9.58 -20.73
C GLY A 113 -4.13 -8.34 -21.41
N GLY A 114 -3.71 -7.34 -20.64
CA GLY A 114 -2.99 -6.16 -21.13
C GLY A 114 -3.86 -4.91 -21.33
N ALA A 115 -5.16 -4.95 -21.00
CA ALA A 115 -6.00 -3.76 -21.07
C ALA A 115 -5.41 -2.61 -20.23
N ALA A 116 -5.35 -1.42 -20.82
CA ALA A 116 -4.93 -0.20 -20.11
C ALA A 116 -6.09 0.36 -19.28
N GLY A 117 -5.77 1.15 -18.25
CA GLY A 117 -6.76 1.85 -17.42
C GLY A 117 -6.44 1.80 -15.94
N ALA A 118 -7.33 2.38 -15.12
CA ALA A 118 -7.12 2.60 -13.69
C ALA A 118 -6.72 1.34 -12.91
N TYR A 119 -7.35 0.18 -13.19
CA TYR A 119 -6.97 -1.09 -12.57
C TYR A 119 -5.52 -1.48 -12.83
N ARG A 120 -5.05 -1.32 -14.08
CA ARG A 120 -3.67 -1.64 -14.45
C ARG A 120 -2.71 -0.66 -13.82
N ASP A 121 -3.02 0.63 -13.89
CA ASP A 121 -2.15 1.68 -13.36
C ASP A 121 -1.99 1.55 -11.84
N THR A 122 -3.04 1.19 -11.10
CA THR A 122 -2.94 0.90 -9.66
C THR A 122 -2.03 -0.28 -9.34
N VAL A 123 -1.96 -1.29 -10.21
CA VAL A 123 -1.04 -2.43 -10.04
C VAL A 123 0.40 -2.07 -10.41
N LEU A 124 0.60 -1.10 -11.31
CA LEU A 124 1.93 -0.63 -11.73
C LEU A 124 2.57 0.36 -10.75
N MET A 125 1.76 0.99 -9.91
CA MET A 125 2.17 1.95 -8.90
C MET A 125 2.95 1.28 -7.77
#